data_AF-L8JUU4-F1
#
_entry.id   AF-L8JUU4-F1
#
_cell.length_a   1.000
_cell.length_b   1.000
_cell.length_c   1.000
_cell.angle_alpha   90.00
_cell.angle_beta   90.00
_cell.angle_gamma   90.00
#
_symmetry.space_group_name_H-M   'P 1'
#
loop_
_entity.id
_entity.type
_entity.pdbx_description
1 polymer ?
#
loop_
_entity_poly.entity_id
_entity_poly.type
_entity_poly.pdbx_seq_one_letter_code
_entity_poly.pdbx_strand_id
1 'polypeptide(L)'
;MGESNKFDPTNPDHITYEHPPLEITVLGGIRLEGLDRMRATLKIKYEQQAIRHNLDLYNNIQVEKLVRRVAERLEIGTSVVTIALAELTEELEDYRMAEIERQSQSQDKCKFLTPDETKEAQLYLSSPNLMQRTKEDIGKAGVIGEENNRLLMYLIFTSRKRENPLHVISLGSSGIGKTHLQEKVGALIPEEDKLEITSLSGNAFYYFGQQELRNKLILIEDLDGAEDVLYPLREIQSKKRISKTIVVKNTRGETKTITLKVEGPVCVAGCTTKESLYEDNANRSFLIYIDESKEQDQKIMAYQRKLSAGKIDVTEEHGIAELLKNTQRILQPVQIRNPFAESLHIPEEVLKPRRTNAHYLAFIEAVTFYHQYQREKQYDKETGEEYIETTLEDIEEANALMKEILLRKSDDLNGATRSYFEQLKIWLKEEDKNSFTNVSARQALRVNASNQKRYMITLQEWGLVRKIKGDRKNGFAYEVVSYEDQKLRTKKIQSVLDEIVINLKGQQDTEKKTKKPKRSSK
;
A
#
# COMPACT_ATOMS: atom_id res chain seq x y z
N MET A 1 -40.31 2.86 40.98
CA MET A 1 -39.12 2.31 41.67
C MET A 1 -38.29 1.67 40.58
N GLY A 2 -37.07 2.18 40.36
CA GLY A 2 -36.27 1.90 39.16
C GLY A 2 -35.87 0.43 39.06
N GLU A 3 -35.84 -0.06 37.83
CA GLU A 3 -35.25 -1.34 37.46
C GLU A 3 -33.79 -1.34 37.91
N SER A 4 -33.49 -2.09 38.99
CA SER A 4 -32.12 -2.35 39.40
C SER A 4 -31.49 -3.25 38.34
N ASN A 5 -30.48 -2.74 37.62
CA ASN A 5 -29.68 -3.53 36.69
C ASN A 5 -29.17 -4.79 37.41
N LYS A 6 -29.71 -5.95 37.03
CA LYS A 6 -29.31 -7.26 37.58
C LYS A 6 -27.93 -7.69 37.10
N PHE A 7 -27.41 -7.09 36.03
CA PHE A 7 -26.15 -7.43 35.39
C PHE A 7 -25.19 -6.23 35.42
N ASP A 8 -23.99 -6.43 35.94
CA ASP A 8 -22.93 -5.42 36.04
C ASP A 8 -21.66 -5.89 35.31
N PRO A 9 -21.39 -5.37 34.11
CA PRO A 9 -20.19 -5.64 33.33
C PRO A 9 -19.09 -4.58 33.48
N THR A 10 -19.11 -3.73 34.51
CA THR A 10 -18.13 -2.64 34.68
C THR A 10 -16.67 -3.11 34.72
N ASN A 11 -16.42 -4.34 35.17
CA ASN A 11 -15.11 -4.99 35.10
C ASN A 11 -15.16 -6.20 34.14
N PRO A 12 -14.50 -6.14 32.96
CA PRO A 12 -14.51 -7.22 31.97
C PRO A 12 -13.99 -8.57 32.48
N ASP A 13 -13.09 -8.56 33.47
CA ASP A 13 -12.53 -9.77 34.08
C ASP A 13 -13.37 -10.29 35.25
N HIS A 14 -14.39 -9.53 35.68
CA HIS A 14 -15.20 -9.83 36.85
C HIS A 14 -16.63 -9.30 36.68
N ILE A 15 -17.44 -10.03 35.90
CA ILE A 15 -18.84 -9.67 35.60
C ILE A 15 -19.75 -10.24 36.69
N THR A 16 -20.63 -9.43 37.26
CA THR A 16 -21.56 -9.84 38.33
C THR A 16 -23.01 -9.84 37.87
N TYR A 17 -23.76 -10.87 38.26
CA TYR A 17 -25.18 -11.03 37.99
C TYR A 17 -25.94 -11.36 39.27
N GLU A 18 -26.92 -10.54 39.62
CA GLU A 18 -27.77 -10.70 40.80
C GLU A 18 -29.13 -11.26 40.39
N HIS A 19 -29.43 -12.48 40.85
CA HIS A 19 -30.74 -13.11 40.68
C HIS A 19 -31.23 -13.58 42.05
N PRO A 20 -31.85 -12.71 42.87
CA PRO A 20 -32.23 -13.04 44.24
C PRO A 20 -32.97 -14.38 44.32
N PRO A 21 -32.49 -15.33 45.13
CA PRO A 21 -31.48 -15.17 46.20
C PRO A 21 -30.02 -15.52 45.84
N LEU A 22 -29.71 -15.73 44.56
CA LEU A 22 -28.40 -16.08 44.03
C LEU A 22 -27.59 -14.87 43.57
N GLU A 23 -26.29 -14.90 43.85
CA GLU A 23 -25.29 -13.97 43.31
C GLU A 23 -24.32 -14.79 42.44
N ILE A 24 -24.24 -14.50 41.14
CA ILE A 24 -23.39 -15.22 40.18
C ILE A 24 -22.30 -14.28 39.67
N THR A 25 -21.05 -14.71 39.75
CA THR A 25 -19.90 -13.96 39.23
C THR A 25 -19.21 -14.76 38.14
N VAL A 26 -18.96 -14.14 36.99
CA VAL A 26 -18.10 -14.68 35.92
C VAL A 26 -16.66 -14.24 36.18
N LEU A 27 -15.77 -15.20 36.43
CA LEU A 27 -14.37 -14.96 36.72
C LEU A 27 -13.51 -15.12 35.46
N GLY A 28 -12.69 -14.10 35.16
CA GLY A 28 -11.78 -14.07 34.01
C GLY A 28 -12.45 -13.72 32.68
N GLY A 29 -13.65 -13.12 32.73
CA GLY A 29 -14.41 -12.68 31.56
C GLY A 29 -14.89 -13.82 30.66
N ILE A 30 -15.34 -13.42 29.46
CA ILE A 30 -15.76 -14.34 28.39
C ILE A 30 -14.89 -14.12 27.15
N ARG A 31 -14.70 -15.19 26.36
CA ARG A 31 -14.01 -15.07 25.07
C ARG A 31 -14.93 -14.45 24.03
N LEU A 32 -14.42 -13.45 23.32
CA LEU A 32 -15.11 -12.78 22.22
C LEU A 32 -15.00 -13.56 20.89
N GLU A 33 -14.00 -14.42 20.77
CA GLU A 33 -13.78 -15.28 19.60
C GLU A 33 -14.46 -16.65 19.75
N GLY A 34 -15.00 -17.19 18.65
CA GLY A 34 -15.65 -18.51 18.63
C GLY A 34 -17.08 -18.49 19.16
N LEU A 35 -18.01 -17.97 18.36
CA LEU A 35 -19.43 -17.83 18.69
C LEU A 35 -20.16 -19.15 18.96
N ASP A 36 -19.52 -20.29 18.66
CA ASP A 36 -20.07 -21.63 18.88
C ASP A 36 -19.94 -22.12 20.34
N ARG A 37 -19.20 -21.42 21.21
CA ARG A 37 -18.96 -21.85 22.60
C ARG A 37 -18.98 -20.67 23.56
N MET A 38 -19.37 -20.92 24.80
CA MET A 38 -19.34 -19.93 25.88
C MET A 38 -18.70 -20.54 27.12
N ARG A 39 -17.36 -20.66 27.08
CA ARG A 39 -16.59 -21.14 28.23
C ARG A 39 -16.41 -20.05 29.25
N ALA A 40 -16.91 -20.29 30.47
CA ALA A 40 -16.87 -19.36 31.57
C ALA A 40 -16.55 -20.09 32.88
N THR A 41 -15.90 -19.39 33.82
CA THR A 41 -15.75 -19.86 35.19
C THR A 41 -16.76 -19.11 36.06
N LEU A 42 -17.81 -19.80 36.49
CA LEU A 42 -18.86 -19.23 37.34
C LEU A 42 -18.55 -19.44 38.82
N LYS A 43 -18.77 -18.40 39.62
CA LYS A 43 -18.86 -18.45 41.07
C LYS A 43 -20.30 -18.14 41.47
N ILE A 44 -21.04 -19.15 41.91
CA ILE A 44 -22.43 -19.05 42.34
C ILE A 44 -22.45 -19.01 43.86
N LYS A 45 -23.04 -17.97 44.44
CA LYS A 45 -23.10 -17.73 45.87
C LYS A 45 -24.54 -17.63 46.33
N TYR A 46 -24.83 -18.28 47.45
CA TYR A 46 -26.09 -18.20 48.19
C TYR A 46 -25.75 -18.10 49.67
N GLU A 47 -26.22 -17.03 50.32
CA GLU A 47 -25.87 -16.71 51.71
C GLU A 47 -24.33 -16.75 51.97
N GLN A 48 -23.87 -17.67 52.83
CA GLN A 48 -22.44 -17.84 53.17
C GLN A 48 -21.72 -18.91 52.33
N GLN A 49 -22.43 -19.60 51.44
CA GLN A 49 -21.86 -20.69 50.63
C GLN A 49 -21.60 -20.24 49.19
N ALA A 50 -20.46 -20.67 48.63
CA ALA A 50 -20.10 -20.37 47.26
C ALA A 50 -19.53 -21.59 46.55
N ILE A 51 -19.95 -21.79 45.30
CA ILE A 51 -19.50 -22.87 44.41
C ILE A 51 -18.81 -22.24 43.21
N ARG A 52 -17.61 -22.72 42.90
CA ARG A 52 -16.87 -22.33 41.70
C ARG A 52 -16.86 -23.49 40.70
N HIS A 53 -17.22 -23.21 39.46
CA HIS A 53 -17.22 -24.23 38.41
C HIS A 53 -16.86 -23.64 37.05
N ASN A 54 -16.02 -24.36 36.30
CA ASN A 54 -15.72 -24.04 34.91
C ASN A 54 -16.60 -24.90 34.00
N LEU A 55 -17.33 -24.28 33.09
CA LEU A 55 -18.19 -24.97 32.13
C LEU A 55 -18.33 -24.18 30.83
N ASP A 56 -18.86 -24.85 29.82
CA ASP A 56 -19.39 -24.25 28.61
C ASP A 56 -20.91 -24.05 28.77
N LEU A 57 -21.37 -22.80 28.81
CA LEU A 57 -22.79 -22.45 29.02
C LEU A 57 -23.69 -22.93 27.87
N TYR A 58 -23.12 -23.20 26.69
CA TYR A 58 -23.88 -23.76 25.56
C TYR A 58 -24.00 -25.29 25.59
N ASN A 59 -23.34 -25.95 26.56
CA ASN A 59 -23.40 -27.39 26.70
C ASN A 59 -24.43 -27.80 27.76
N ASN A 60 -25.63 -28.19 27.32
CA ASN A 60 -26.75 -28.60 28.19
C ASN A 60 -26.36 -29.68 29.22
N ILE A 61 -25.50 -30.64 28.86
CA ILE A 61 -25.07 -31.71 29.77
C ILE A 61 -24.24 -31.14 30.93
N GLN A 62 -23.41 -30.13 30.66
CA GLN A 62 -22.59 -29.47 31.69
C GLN A 62 -23.45 -28.55 32.56
N VAL A 63 -24.37 -27.81 31.95
CA VAL A 63 -25.31 -26.93 32.66
C VAL A 63 -26.21 -27.75 33.60
N GLU A 64 -26.82 -28.84 33.14
CA GLU A 64 -27.65 -29.71 34.00
C GLU A 64 -26.86 -30.29 35.17
N LYS A 65 -25.60 -30.71 34.95
CA LYS A 65 -24.72 -31.19 36.02
C LYS A 65 -24.40 -30.10 37.03
N LEU A 66 -24.20 -28.85 36.59
CA LEU A 66 -24.00 -27.71 37.46
C LEU A 66 -25.27 -27.40 38.25
N VAL A 67 -26.43 -27.34 37.61
CA VAL A 67 -27.74 -27.10 38.25
C VAL A 67 -27.99 -28.12 39.36
N ARG A 68 -27.80 -29.42 39.10
CA ARG A 68 -27.97 -30.46 40.12
C ARG A 68 -27.00 -30.27 41.29
N ARG A 69 -25.73 -30.02 41.01
CA ARG A 69 -24.70 -29.81 42.04
C ARG A 69 -24.98 -28.57 42.89
N VAL A 70 -25.47 -27.50 42.29
CA VAL A 70 -25.82 -26.25 42.97
C VAL A 70 -27.08 -26.45 43.81
N ALA A 71 -28.10 -27.10 43.25
CA ALA A 71 -29.34 -27.40 43.97
C ALA A 71 -29.12 -28.33 45.17
N GLU A 72 -28.30 -29.38 45.03
CA GLU A 72 -27.96 -30.30 46.11
C GLU A 72 -27.17 -29.64 47.24
N ARG A 73 -26.23 -28.74 46.89
CA ARG A 73 -25.29 -28.18 47.85
C ARG A 73 -25.77 -26.89 48.50
N LEU A 74 -26.54 -26.07 47.78
CA LEU A 74 -27.11 -24.82 48.28
C LEU A 74 -28.56 -24.97 48.76
N GLU A 75 -29.16 -26.17 48.63
CA GLU A 75 -30.55 -26.48 48.99
C GLU A 75 -31.59 -25.59 48.29
N ILE A 76 -31.31 -25.23 47.03
CA ILE A 76 -32.18 -24.37 46.20
C ILE A 76 -32.90 -25.21 45.16
N GLY A 77 -34.14 -24.82 44.82
CA GLY A 77 -34.90 -25.43 43.74
C GLY A 77 -34.16 -25.39 42.39
N THR A 78 -34.10 -26.53 41.70
CA THR A 78 -33.46 -26.66 40.38
C THR A 78 -34.05 -25.73 39.32
N SER A 79 -35.34 -25.39 39.44
CA SER A 79 -36.01 -24.41 38.58
C SER A 79 -35.41 -23.02 38.68
N VAL A 80 -35.10 -22.56 39.91
CA VAL A 80 -34.54 -21.22 40.16
C VAL A 80 -33.14 -21.10 39.58
N VAL A 81 -32.30 -22.11 39.77
CA VAL A 81 -30.93 -22.13 39.23
C VAL A 81 -30.93 -22.20 37.71
N THR A 82 -31.84 -22.99 37.12
CA THR A 82 -31.99 -23.09 35.66
C THR A 82 -32.38 -21.75 35.04
N ILE A 83 -33.36 -21.04 35.63
CA ILE A 83 -33.78 -19.71 35.15
C ILE A 83 -32.62 -18.72 35.27
N ALA A 84 -31.95 -18.67 36.43
CA ALA A 84 -30.83 -17.76 36.65
C ALA A 84 -29.66 -17.97 35.67
N LEU A 85 -29.34 -19.23 35.33
CA LEU A 85 -28.29 -19.53 34.35
C LEU A 85 -28.72 -19.23 32.90
N ALA A 86 -30.01 -19.41 32.58
CA ALA A 86 -30.53 -19.07 31.26
C ALA A 86 -30.49 -17.55 31.03
N GLU A 87 -31.00 -16.76 31.98
CA GLU A 87 -30.97 -15.29 31.92
C GLU A 87 -29.53 -14.76 31.89
N LEU A 88 -28.63 -15.31 32.72
CA LEU A 88 -27.20 -14.96 32.67
C LEU A 88 -26.58 -15.24 31.29
N THR A 89 -26.99 -16.32 30.63
CA THR A 89 -26.45 -16.67 29.31
C THR A 89 -26.91 -15.65 28.26
N GLU A 90 -28.16 -15.21 28.31
CA GLU A 90 -28.72 -14.17 27.43
C GLU A 90 -27.99 -12.82 27.63
N GLU A 91 -27.80 -12.38 28.89
CA GLU A 91 -27.06 -11.15 29.21
C GLU A 91 -25.59 -11.21 28.75
N LEU A 92 -24.94 -12.38 28.86
CA LEU A 92 -23.57 -12.58 28.37
C LEU A 92 -23.50 -12.61 26.84
N GLU A 93 -24.55 -13.08 26.16
CA GLU A 93 -24.65 -13.01 24.70
C GLU A 93 -24.76 -11.56 24.22
N ASP A 94 -25.65 -10.79 24.83
CA ASP A 94 -25.84 -9.37 24.52
C ASP A 94 -24.58 -8.55 24.83
N TYR A 95 -23.95 -8.80 25.99
CA TYR A 95 -22.66 -8.20 26.31
C TYR A 95 -21.57 -8.55 25.30
N ARG A 96 -21.47 -9.83 24.88
CA ARG A 96 -20.50 -10.27 23.88
C ARG A 96 -20.74 -9.58 22.53
N MET A 97 -21.99 -9.47 22.11
CA MET A 97 -22.36 -8.78 20.86
C MET A 97 -22.03 -7.29 20.93
N ALA A 98 -22.38 -6.62 22.03
CA ALA A 98 -22.08 -5.21 22.26
C ALA A 98 -20.57 -4.93 22.31
N GLU A 99 -19.77 -5.83 22.89
CA GLU A 99 -18.31 -5.66 22.96
C GLU A 99 -17.63 -5.95 21.62
N ILE A 100 -18.14 -6.90 20.82
CA ILE A 100 -17.72 -7.11 19.42
C ILE A 100 -18.07 -5.87 18.56
N GLU A 101 -19.25 -5.28 18.77
CA GLU A 101 -19.64 -4.03 18.11
C GLU A 101 -18.77 -2.85 18.56
N ARG A 102 -18.44 -2.72 19.86
CA ARG A 102 -17.49 -1.71 20.34
C ARG A 102 -16.08 -1.93 19.83
N GLN A 103 -15.61 -3.16 19.72
CA GLN A 103 -14.29 -3.46 19.15
C GLN A 103 -14.24 -3.15 17.66
N SER A 104 -15.32 -3.42 16.92
CA SER A 104 -15.40 -3.01 15.51
C SER A 104 -15.54 -1.49 15.34
N GLN A 105 -16.26 -0.80 16.22
CA GLN A 105 -16.36 0.68 16.21
C GLN A 105 -15.09 1.40 16.70
N SER A 106 -14.33 0.82 17.64
CA SER A 106 -13.11 1.42 18.19
C SER A 106 -11.87 1.25 17.30
N GLN A 107 -11.97 0.48 16.21
CA GLN A 107 -10.93 0.38 15.18
C GLN A 107 -10.92 1.59 14.23
N ASP A 108 -11.99 2.38 14.14
CA ASP A 108 -12.02 3.64 13.39
C ASP A 108 -11.39 4.79 14.20
N LYS A 109 -10.10 4.68 14.53
CA LYS A 109 -9.30 5.80 15.06
C LYS A 109 -8.91 6.78 13.96
N CYS A 110 -9.89 7.29 13.22
CA CYS A 110 -9.65 8.33 12.23
C CYS A 110 -9.37 9.65 12.97
N LYS A 111 -8.21 10.27 12.74
CA LYS A 111 -7.88 11.54 13.38
C LYS A 111 -8.80 12.63 12.81
N PHE A 112 -9.58 13.28 13.67
CA PHE A 112 -10.31 14.48 13.29
C PHE A 112 -9.36 15.67 13.23
N LEU A 113 -9.30 16.33 12.08
CA LEU A 113 -8.50 17.54 11.90
C LEU A 113 -9.15 18.72 12.62
N THR A 114 -8.32 19.54 13.25
CA THR A 114 -8.75 20.85 13.73
C THR A 114 -9.03 21.79 12.55
N PRO A 115 -9.83 22.86 12.74
CA PRO A 115 -10.06 23.86 11.69
C PRO A 115 -8.77 24.51 11.19
N ASP A 116 -7.78 24.68 12.07
CA ASP A 116 -6.50 25.30 11.71
C ASP A 116 -5.61 24.34 10.90
N GLU A 117 -5.51 23.06 11.29
CA GLU A 117 -4.82 22.04 10.49
C GLU A 117 -5.47 21.86 9.11
N THR A 118 -6.80 21.95 9.05
CA THR A 118 -7.53 21.86 7.77
C THR A 118 -7.20 23.04 6.86
N LYS A 119 -7.19 24.27 7.40
CA LYS A 119 -6.80 25.47 6.65
C LYS A 119 -5.36 25.42 6.19
N GLU A 120 -4.44 24.96 7.05
CA GLU A 120 -3.02 24.83 6.71
C GLU A 120 -2.82 23.83 5.57
N ALA A 121 -3.42 22.64 5.67
CA ALA A 121 -3.36 21.63 4.62
C ALA A 121 -4.00 22.11 3.30
N GLN A 122 -5.12 22.83 3.37
CA GLN A 122 -5.77 23.40 2.19
C GLN A 122 -4.94 24.52 1.56
N LEU A 123 -4.34 25.39 2.37
CA LEU A 123 -3.42 26.44 1.91
C LEU A 123 -2.21 25.82 1.21
N TYR A 124 -1.68 24.73 1.78
CA TYR A 124 -0.59 23.98 1.18
C TYR A 124 -1.00 23.45 -0.21
N LEU A 125 -2.12 22.73 -0.32
CA LEU A 125 -2.54 22.15 -1.60
C LEU A 125 -2.92 23.22 -2.66
N SER A 126 -3.45 24.37 -2.24
CA SER A 126 -3.83 25.46 -3.16
C SER A 126 -2.67 26.35 -3.61
N SER A 127 -1.53 26.33 -2.90
CA SER A 127 -0.37 27.17 -3.21
C SER A 127 0.37 26.68 -4.46
N PRO A 128 0.97 27.59 -5.29
CA PRO A 128 1.64 27.23 -6.54
C PRO A 128 2.89 26.35 -6.33
N ASN A 129 3.37 25.74 -7.41
CA ASN A 129 4.54 24.82 -7.42
C ASN A 129 4.38 23.65 -6.43
N LEU A 130 3.18 23.07 -6.36
CA LEU A 130 2.83 22.05 -5.38
C LEU A 130 3.75 20.83 -5.46
N MET A 131 4.06 20.35 -6.67
CA MET A 131 4.92 19.18 -6.87
C MET A 131 6.35 19.42 -6.39
N GLN A 132 6.94 20.58 -6.72
CA GLN A 132 8.29 20.91 -6.27
C GLN A 132 8.36 21.05 -4.74
N ARG A 133 7.41 21.75 -4.13
CA ARG A 133 7.33 21.90 -2.68
C ARG A 133 7.16 20.56 -1.98
N THR A 134 6.27 19.72 -2.48
CA THR A 134 6.04 18.36 -1.95
C THR A 134 7.29 17.52 -2.08
N LYS A 135 7.97 17.59 -3.22
CA LYS A 135 9.26 16.92 -3.41
C LYS A 135 10.27 17.37 -2.36
N GLU A 136 10.42 18.66 -2.10
CA GLU A 136 11.36 19.22 -1.13
C GLU A 136 10.97 18.84 0.32
N ASP A 137 9.70 18.96 0.67
CA ASP A 137 9.17 18.72 2.00
C ASP A 137 9.18 17.24 2.38
N ILE A 138 8.96 16.31 1.43
CA ILE A 138 9.25 14.88 1.64
C ILE A 138 10.73 14.68 2.02
N GLY A 139 11.64 15.45 1.43
CA GLY A 139 13.06 15.41 1.78
C GLY A 139 13.35 15.93 3.18
N LYS A 140 12.70 17.04 3.58
CA LYS A 140 12.81 17.60 4.92
C LYS A 140 12.13 16.74 5.99
N ALA A 141 11.13 15.94 5.62
CA ALA A 141 10.51 14.94 6.50
C ALA A 141 11.39 13.69 6.73
N GLY A 142 12.65 13.71 6.27
CA GLY A 142 13.63 12.66 6.54
C GLY A 142 13.75 11.58 5.45
N VAL A 143 13.15 11.77 4.26
CA VAL A 143 13.31 10.84 3.12
C VAL A 143 14.43 11.33 2.20
N ILE A 144 15.67 10.92 2.45
CA ILE A 144 16.86 11.50 1.79
C ILE A 144 17.16 10.87 0.43
N GLY A 145 17.41 11.75 -0.55
CA GLY A 145 17.69 11.35 -1.93
C GLY A 145 16.46 10.73 -2.59
N GLU A 146 16.66 9.87 -3.60
CA GLU A 146 15.55 9.21 -4.33
C GLU A 146 14.48 10.21 -4.80
N GLU A 147 14.93 11.38 -5.26
CA GLU A 147 14.12 12.59 -5.36
C GLU A 147 12.87 12.43 -6.24
N ASN A 148 13.00 11.76 -7.37
CA ASN A 148 11.87 11.49 -8.27
C ASN A 148 11.06 10.29 -7.76
N ASN A 149 11.74 9.24 -7.28
CA ASN A 149 11.13 8.00 -6.80
C ASN A 149 10.25 8.22 -5.55
N ARG A 150 10.67 9.06 -4.61
CA ARG A 150 9.90 9.39 -3.40
C ARG A 150 8.62 10.15 -3.72
N LEU A 151 8.69 11.10 -4.67
CA LEU A 151 7.53 11.88 -5.10
C LEU A 151 6.54 11.01 -5.90
N LEU A 152 7.05 10.22 -6.85
CA LEU A 152 6.28 9.22 -7.59
C LEU A 152 5.55 8.26 -6.66
N MET A 153 6.25 7.72 -5.67
CA MET A 153 5.69 6.78 -4.69
C MET A 153 4.62 7.45 -3.82
N TYR A 154 4.85 8.67 -3.36
CA TYR A 154 3.87 9.45 -2.60
C TYR A 154 2.58 9.70 -3.39
N LEU A 155 2.67 10.05 -4.68
CA LEU A 155 1.50 10.20 -5.55
C LEU A 155 0.76 8.88 -5.78
N ILE A 156 1.49 7.78 -5.96
CA ILE A 156 0.90 6.44 -6.08
C ILE A 156 0.13 6.10 -4.79
N PHE A 157 0.68 6.36 -3.61
CA PHE A 157 -0.01 6.14 -2.34
C PHE A 157 -1.25 7.02 -2.18
N THR A 158 -1.20 8.24 -2.70
CA THR A 158 -2.33 9.17 -2.71
C THR A 158 -3.49 8.64 -3.56
N SER A 159 -3.19 7.92 -4.65
CA SER A 159 -4.21 7.35 -5.54
C SER A 159 -5.13 6.31 -4.88
N ARG A 160 -4.81 5.82 -3.66
CA ARG A 160 -5.69 4.93 -2.87
C ARG A 160 -7.10 5.46 -2.66
N LYS A 161 -7.27 6.79 -2.66
CA LYS A 161 -8.55 7.49 -2.51
C LYS A 161 -9.35 7.61 -3.83
N ARG A 162 -8.77 7.16 -4.95
CA ARG A 162 -9.41 7.13 -6.27
C ARG A 162 -10.08 5.78 -6.51
N GLU A 163 -10.99 5.74 -7.47
CA GLU A 163 -11.65 4.49 -7.86
C GLU A 163 -10.69 3.45 -8.42
N ASN A 164 -9.65 3.89 -9.13
CA ASN A 164 -8.60 3.05 -9.72
C ASN A 164 -7.25 3.43 -9.11
N PRO A 165 -6.88 2.91 -7.94
CA PRO A 165 -5.56 3.15 -7.38
C PRO A 165 -4.46 2.56 -8.23
N LEU A 166 -3.28 3.14 -8.06
CA LEU A 166 -2.03 2.67 -8.60
C LEU A 166 -1.30 1.82 -7.56
N HIS A 167 -0.41 0.96 -8.03
CA HIS A 167 0.41 0.08 -7.18
C HIS A 167 1.87 0.27 -7.52
N VAL A 168 2.77 0.04 -6.56
CA VAL A 168 4.21 0.23 -6.75
C VAL A 168 4.98 -0.98 -6.24
N ILE A 169 6.02 -1.36 -6.98
CA ILE A 169 6.97 -2.38 -6.55
C ILE A 169 8.37 -1.81 -6.66
N SER A 170 9.08 -1.79 -5.53
CA SER A 170 10.47 -1.36 -5.43
C SER A 170 11.41 -2.53 -5.70
N LEU A 171 12.25 -2.38 -6.71
CA LEU A 171 13.26 -3.33 -7.17
C LEU A 171 14.66 -2.84 -6.82
N GLY A 172 15.53 -3.78 -6.47
CA GLY A 172 16.91 -3.50 -6.09
C GLY A 172 17.53 -4.67 -5.35
N SER A 173 18.86 -4.72 -5.27
CA SER A 173 19.53 -5.78 -4.52
C SER A 173 19.35 -5.62 -3.00
N SER A 174 19.61 -6.68 -2.24
CA SER A 174 19.39 -6.68 -0.78
C SER A 174 20.30 -5.65 -0.10
N GLY A 175 19.78 -4.92 0.89
CA GLY A 175 20.56 -3.97 1.69
C GLY A 175 20.71 -2.54 1.14
N ILE A 176 20.15 -2.21 -0.03
CA ILE A 176 20.27 -0.85 -0.62
C ILE A 176 19.22 0.14 -0.07
N GLY A 177 18.28 -0.33 0.76
CA GLY A 177 17.27 0.55 1.36
C GLY A 177 15.94 0.63 0.60
N LYS A 178 15.58 -0.41 -0.17
CA LYS A 178 14.23 -0.55 -0.76
C LYS A 178 13.12 -0.37 0.27
N THR A 179 13.20 -1.16 1.35
CA THR A 179 12.22 -1.14 2.44
C THR A 179 12.25 0.21 3.14
N HIS A 180 13.44 0.80 3.31
CA HIS A 180 13.59 2.12 3.92
C HIS A 180 12.86 3.22 3.14
N LEU A 181 12.99 3.27 1.81
CA LEU A 181 12.26 4.25 0.99
C LEU A 181 10.74 4.08 1.15
N GLN A 182 10.27 2.83 1.06
CA GLN A 182 8.84 2.49 1.19
C GLN A 182 8.28 2.86 2.57
N GLU A 183 8.98 2.48 3.65
CA GLU A 183 8.61 2.80 5.04
C GLU A 183 8.58 4.31 5.27
N LYS A 184 9.61 5.03 4.82
CA LYS A 184 9.74 6.47 5.03
C LYS A 184 8.69 7.28 4.28
N VAL A 185 8.40 6.92 3.03
CA VAL A 185 7.29 7.54 2.28
C VAL A 185 5.94 7.10 2.84
N GLY A 186 5.82 5.84 3.27
CA GLY A 186 4.63 5.29 3.94
C GLY A 186 4.31 6.00 5.25
N ALA A 187 5.32 6.45 5.98
CA ALA A 187 5.17 7.25 7.19
C ALA A 187 4.59 8.66 6.94
N LEU A 188 4.48 9.10 5.69
CA LEU A 188 3.81 10.36 5.31
C LEU A 188 2.31 10.18 5.03
N ILE A 189 1.83 8.93 5.09
CA ILE A 189 0.42 8.57 4.95
C ILE A 189 -0.20 8.45 6.35
N PRO A 190 -1.47 8.87 6.54
CA PRO A 190 -2.16 8.71 7.82
C PRO A 190 -2.14 7.26 8.31
N GLU A 191 -1.94 7.05 9.62
CA GLU A 191 -1.84 5.71 10.20
C GLU A 191 -3.16 4.93 10.03
N GLU A 192 -4.28 5.64 10.10
CA GLU A 192 -5.62 5.10 9.85
C GLU A 192 -5.82 4.57 8.42
N ASP A 193 -5.03 5.04 7.45
CA ASP A 193 -5.11 4.65 6.04
C ASP A 193 -4.02 3.64 5.65
N LYS A 194 -3.21 3.17 6.60
CA LYS A 194 -2.03 2.34 6.34
C LYS A 194 -2.17 0.97 7.01
N LEU A 195 -1.72 -0.07 6.30
CA LEU A 195 -1.61 -1.44 6.80
C LEU A 195 -0.20 -1.97 6.47
N GLU A 196 0.63 -2.10 7.50
CA GLU A 196 1.98 -2.65 7.38
C GLU A 196 1.96 -4.16 7.64
N ILE A 197 2.45 -4.93 6.67
CA ILE A 197 2.44 -6.38 6.69
C ILE A 197 3.87 -6.89 6.52
N THR A 198 4.40 -7.47 7.59
CA THR A 198 5.68 -8.19 7.61
C THR A 198 5.52 -9.61 7.08
N SER A 199 4.44 -10.30 7.48
CA SER A 199 4.09 -11.63 7.01
C SER A 199 2.58 -11.82 7.08
N LEU A 200 2.00 -12.46 6.06
CA LEU A 200 0.59 -12.82 6.07
C LEU A 200 0.40 -14.24 5.55
N SER A 201 -0.51 -14.99 6.16
CA SER A 201 -0.99 -16.22 5.56
C SER A 201 -1.88 -15.88 4.35
N GLY A 202 -1.80 -16.65 3.26
CA GLY A 202 -2.61 -16.38 2.05
C GLY A 202 -4.12 -16.32 2.30
N ASN A 203 -4.60 -16.89 3.42
CA ASN A 203 -6.01 -16.87 3.80
C ASN A 203 -6.43 -15.65 4.62
N ALA A 204 -5.51 -14.97 5.30
CA ALA A 204 -5.84 -13.86 6.20
C ALA A 204 -6.53 -12.69 5.47
N PHE A 205 -6.20 -12.47 4.19
CA PHE A 205 -6.86 -11.45 3.36
C PHE A 205 -8.38 -11.59 3.26
N TYR A 206 -8.92 -12.81 3.39
CA TYR A 206 -10.35 -13.05 3.29
C TYR A 206 -11.10 -12.83 4.60
N TYR A 207 -10.39 -12.69 5.73
CA TYR A 207 -10.98 -12.53 7.05
C TYR A 207 -11.06 -11.07 7.51
N PHE A 208 -10.51 -10.12 6.74
CA PHE A 208 -10.76 -8.69 6.95
C PHE A 208 -12.26 -8.38 6.81
N GLY A 209 -12.71 -7.35 7.53
CA GLY A 209 -14.06 -6.81 7.41
C GLY A 209 -14.34 -6.35 5.98
N GLN A 210 -15.63 -6.33 5.59
CA GLN A 210 -16.03 -6.08 4.20
C GLN A 210 -15.47 -4.77 3.63
N GLN A 211 -15.40 -3.71 4.43
CA GLN A 211 -14.87 -2.40 4.01
C GLN A 211 -13.54 -2.05 4.66
N GLU A 212 -12.94 -2.97 5.43
CA GLU A 212 -11.76 -2.67 6.24
C GLU A 212 -10.55 -2.29 5.40
N LEU A 213 -10.41 -2.85 4.19
CA LEU A 213 -9.30 -2.52 3.29
C LEU A 213 -9.58 -1.30 2.40
N ARG A 214 -10.78 -0.71 2.46
CA ARG A 214 -11.16 0.36 1.54
C ARG A 214 -10.29 1.61 1.75
N ASN A 215 -9.74 2.13 0.65
CA ASN A 215 -8.83 3.27 0.61
C ASN A 215 -7.55 3.09 1.45
N LYS A 216 -7.19 1.85 1.83
CA LYS A 216 -5.96 1.59 2.59
C LYS A 216 -4.75 1.37 1.68
N LEU A 217 -3.59 1.81 2.18
CA LEU A 217 -2.27 1.51 1.66
C LEU A 217 -1.74 0.25 2.34
N ILE A 218 -1.53 -0.81 1.57
CA ILE A 218 -0.94 -2.06 2.04
C ILE A 218 0.55 -2.02 1.73
N LEU A 219 1.38 -1.95 2.78
CA LEU A 219 2.83 -1.98 2.69
C LEU A 219 3.33 -3.39 2.99
N ILE A 220 3.95 -4.03 2.00
CA ILE A 220 4.55 -5.36 2.13
C ILE A 220 6.06 -5.20 2.12
N GLU A 221 6.72 -5.59 3.21
CA GLU A 221 8.17 -5.41 3.34
C GLU A 221 8.96 -6.30 2.39
N ASP A 222 8.55 -7.57 2.23
CA ASP A 222 9.20 -8.51 1.32
C ASP A 222 8.17 -9.37 0.58
N LEU A 223 8.03 -9.12 -0.73
CA LEU A 223 7.18 -9.93 -1.60
C LEU A 223 7.77 -11.33 -1.86
N ASP A 224 9.09 -11.52 -1.69
CA ASP A 224 9.77 -12.80 -1.90
C ASP A 224 9.37 -13.84 -0.84
N GLY A 225 8.98 -13.39 0.37
CA GLY A 225 8.46 -14.23 1.44
C GLY A 225 6.93 -14.39 1.45
N ALA A 226 6.22 -13.69 0.57
CA ALA A 226 4.75 -13.59 0.57
C ALA A 226 4.09 -14.24 -0.66
N GLU A 227 4.69 -15.30 -1.23
CA GLU A 227 4.21 -15.93 -2.47
C GLU A 227 2.74 -16.37 -2.40
N ASP A 228 2.31 -16.92 -1.26
CA ASP A 228 0.94 -17.38 -1.01
C ASP A 228 -0.11 -16.25 -1.03
N VAL A 229 0.33 -15.00 -0.89
CA VAL A 229 -0.51 -13.81 -0.77
C VAL A 229 -0.68 -13.08 -2.12
N LEU A 230 0.18 -13.39 -3.10
CA LEU A 230 0.18 -12.72 -4.41
C LEU A 230 -1.11 -12.93 -5.19
N TYR A 231 -1.79 -14.06 -5.02
CA TYR A 231 -3.06 -14.31 -5.71
C TYR A 231 -4.20 -13.42 -5.18
N PRO A 232 -4.50 -13.41 -3.86
CA PRO A 232 -5.43 -12.44 -3.29
C PRO A 232 -5.12 -10.98 -3.66
N LEU A 233 -3.83 -10.60 -3.64
CA LEU A 233 -3.41 -9.25 -4.03
C LEU A 233 -3.74 -8.95 -5.50
N ARG A 234 -3.46 -9.86 -6.43
CA ARG A 234 -3.82 -9.68 -7.85
C ARG A 234 -5.30 -9.44 -8.07
N GLU A 235 -6.12 -10.20 -7.35
CA GLU A 235 -7.56 -10.14 -7.46
C GLU A 235 -8.09 -8.81 -6.90
N ILE A 236 -7.61 -8.36 -5.74
CA ILE A 236 -8.04 -7.08 -5.17
C ILE A 236 -7.54 -5.88 -6.00
N GLN A 237 -6.33 -5.96 -6.57
CA GLN A 237 -5.81 -4.92 -7.49
C GLN A 237 -6.67 -4.82 -8.77
N SER A 238 -7.04 -5.96 -9.36
CA SER A 238 -7.73 -5.98 -10.66
C SER A 238 -9.24 -5.80 -10.55
N LYS A 239 -9.87 -6.41 -9.54
CA LYS A 239 -11.34 -6.45 -9.38
C LYS A 239 -11.85 -5.52 -8.28
N LYS A 240 -10.96 -4.92 -7.49
CA LYS A 240 -11.29 -4.08 -6.32
C LYS A 240 -12.11 -4.81 -5.27
N ARG A 241 -12.16 -6.13 -5.31
CA ARG A 241 -12.83 -6.99 -4.34
C ARG A 241 -12.27 -8.41 -4.41
N ILE A 242 -12.29 -9.08 -3.28
CA ILE A 242 -11.98 -10.51 -3.17
C ILE A 242 -13.11 -11.19 -2.41
N SER A 243 -13.38 -12.44 -2.77
CA SER A 243 -14.37 -13.23 -2.06
C SER A 243 -13.90 -14.67 -1.92
N LYS A 244 -14.17 -15.26 -0.76
CA LYS A 244 -13.91 -16.67 -0.51
C LYS A 244 -15.09 -17.29 0.20
N THR A 245 -15.55 -18.39 -0.37
CA THR A 245 -16.62 -19.18 0.19
C THR A 245 -16.02 -20.29 1.06
N ILE A 246 -16.37 -20.28 2.34
CA ILE A 246 -15.94 -21.30 3.31
C ILE A 246 -17.15 -21.98 3.92
N VAL A 247 -16.98 -23.24 4.31
CA VAL A 247 -18.01 -24.00 5.01
C VAL A 247 -17.74 -23.90 6.49
N VAL A 248 -18.68 -23.32 7.24
CA VAL A 248 -18.64 -23.23 8.70
C VAL A 248 -19.67 -24.21 9.24
N LYS A 249 -19.27 -24.99 10.24
CA LYS A 249 -20.21 -25.83 10.99
C LYS A 249 -20.82 -25.01 12.10
N ASN A 250 -22.14 -24.91 12.10
CA ASN A 250 -22.87 -24.30 13.19
C ASN A 250 -22.80 -25.20 14.44
N THR A 251 -23.13 -24.65 15.60
CA THR A 251 -23.18 -25.35 16.90
C THR A 251 -24.06 -26.61 16.88
N ARG A 252 -25.01 -26.69 15.95
CA ARG A 252 -25.91 -27.83 15.72
C ARG A 252 -25.35 -28.92 14.80
N GLY A 253 -24.11 -28.79 14.32
CA GLY A 253 -23.45 -29.74 13.41
C GLY A 253 -23.81 -29.57 11.92
N GLU A 254 -24.73 -28.66 11.59
CA GLU A 254 -25.10 -28.31 10.21
C GLU A 254 -23.99 -27.49 9.54
N THR A 255 -23.63 -27.87 8.31
CA THR A 255 -22.69 -27.12 7.48
C THR A 255 -23.41 -25.95 6.81
N LYS A 256 -23.07 -24.72 7.19
CA LYS A 256 -23.48 -23.51 6.47
C LYS A 256 -22.33 -23.00 5.62
N THR A 257 -22.64 -22.68 4.38
CA THR A 257 -21.71 -22.05 3.45
C THR A 257 -21.78 -20.54 3.64
N ILE A 258 -20.69 -19.91 4.08
CA ILE A 258 -20.58 -18.46 4.19
C ILE A 258 -19.61 -17.93 3.13
N THR A 259 -19.93 -16.79 2.54
CA THR A 259 -19.05 -16.11 1.58
C THR A 259 -18.48 -14.88 2.24
N LEU A 260 -17.20 -14.95 2.58
CA LEU A 260 -16.41 -13.81 3.03
C LEU A 260 -16.17 -12.91 1.81
N LYS A 261 -16.46 -11.62 1.94
CA LYS A 261 -16.25 -10.61 0.89
C LYS A 261 -15.48 -9.46 1.50
N VAL A 262 -14.43 -9.04 0.81
CA VAL A 262 -13.61 -7.88 1.18
C VAL A 262 -13.54 -6.96 -0.03
N GLU A 263 -13.88 -5.70 0.18
CA GLU A 263 -13.92 -4.65 -0.82
C GLU A 263 -12.68 -3.76 -0.69
N GLY A 264 -12.14 -3.40 -1.85
CA GLY A 264 -11.22 -2.28 -2.00
C GLY A 264 -12.00 -0.99 -2.30
N PRO A 265 -11.38 -0.01 -2.98
CA PRO A 265 -10.07 -0.07 -3.62
C PRO A 265 -8.90 0.00 -2.61
N VAL A 266 -7.74 -0.59 -2.94
CA VAL A 266 -6.51 -0.56 -2.14
C VAL A 266 -5.34 -0.04 -2.96
N CYS A 267 -4.36 0.60 -2.32
CA CYS A 267 -3.03 0.77 -2.91
C CYS A 267 -2.11 -0.31 -2.33
N VAL A 268 -1.24 -0.88 -3.16
CA VAL A 268 -0.33 -1.96 -2.73
C VAL A 268 1.09 -1.50 -3.07
N ALA A 269 1.95 -1.53 -2.06
CA ALA A 269 3.38 -1.29 -2.20
C ALA A 269 4.13 -2.54 -1.74
N GLY A 270 5.15 -2.94 -2.49
CA GLY A 270 6.00 -4.04 -2.06
C GLY A 270 7.43 -3.89 -2.52
N CYS A 271 8.34 -4.54 -1.80
CA CYS A 271 9.74 -4.64 -2.22
C CYS A 271 10.04 -6.08 -2.69
N THR A 272 10.85 -6.24 -3.73
CA THR A 272 11.36 -7.55 -4.16
C THR A 272 12.77 -7.44 -4.72
N THR A 273 13.52 -8.53 -4.65
CA THR A 273 14.83 -8.67 -5.29
C THR A 273 14.74 -9.35 -6.67
N LYS A 274 13.59 -9.94 -7.02
CA LYS A 274 13.43 -10.78 -8.20
C LYS A 274 12.57 -10.10 -9.26
N GLU A 275 13.22 -9.50 -10.25
CA GLU A 275 12.50 -8.85 -11.37
C GLU A 275 11.68 -9.84 -12.23
N SER A 276 12.14 -11.09 -12.37
CA SER A 276 11.52 -12.09 -13.26
C SER A 276 10.43 -12.94 -12.64
N LEU A 277 10.34 -13.03 -11.30
CA LEU A 277 9.40 -13.96 -10.63
C LEU A 277 7.95 -13.43 -10.63
N TYR A 278 7.77 -12.14 -10.97
CA TYR A 278 6.52 -11.42 -10.75
C TYR A 278 5.94 -10.81 -12.01
N GLU A 279 6.19 -11.36 -13.20
CA GLU A 279 5.79 -10.72 -14.45
C GLU A 279 4.33 -10.27 -14.45
N ASP A 280 3.40 -11.07 -13.93
CA ASP A 280 1.99 -10.69 -13.81
C ASP A 280 1.73 -9.51 -12.86
N ASN A 281 2.40 -9.43 -11.71
CA ASN A 281 2.22 -8.35 -10.74
C ASN A 281 2.98 -7.08 -11.12
N ALA A 282 4.18 -7.27 -11.66
CA ALA A 282 5.04 -6.23 -12.20
C ALA A 282 4.34 -5.43 -13.29
N ASN A 283 3.52 -6.08 -14.11
CA ASN A 283 2.74 -5.39 -15.14
C ASN A 283 1.52 -4.61 -14.60
N ARG A 284 1.07 -4.90 -13.37
CA ARG A 284 -0.04 -4.20 -12.68
C ARG A 284 0.45 -3.10 -11.74
N SER A 285 1.76 -2.96 -11.61
CA SER A 285 2.39 -2.01 -10.72
C SER A 285 3.39 -1.12 -11.47
N PHE A 286 3.75 -0.01 -10.88
CA PHE A 286 4.91 0.78 -11.27
C PHE A 286 6.15 0.13 -10.68
N LEU A 287 7.11 -0.20 -11.55
CA LEU A 287 8.40 -0.72 -11.13
C LEU A 287 9.34 0.46 -10.90
N ILE A 288 9.75 0.64 -9.65
CA ILE A 288 10.74 1.63 -9.26
C ILE A 288 12.04 0.90 -8.98
N TYR A 289 13.14 1.40 -9.53
CA TYR A 289 14.48 0.89 -9.25
C TYR A 289 15.16 1.86 -8.30
N ILE A 290 15.67 1.36 -7.19
CA ILE A 290 16.44 2.16 -6.25
C ILE A 290 17.76 2.58 -6.90
N ASP A 291 18.16 3.82 -6.67
CA ASP A 291 19.41 4.39 -7.10
C ASP A 291 20.58 3.81 -6.27
N GLU A 292 21.42 3.01 -6.93
CA GLU A 292 22.63 2.41 -6.36
C GLU A 292 23.87 3.29 -6.58
N SER A 293 23.69 4.58 -6.91
CA SER A 293 24.79 5.50 -7.16
C SER A 293 25.58 5.84 -5.89
N LYS A 294 26.88 6.03 -6.05
CA LYS A 294 27.77 6.49 -4.96
C LYS A 294 27.36 7.85 -4.41
N GLU A 295 26.76 8.70 -5.25
CA GLU A 295 26.28 10.02 -4.83
C GLU A 295 25.10 9.89 -3.87
N GLN A 296 24.16 8.99 -4.17
CA GLN A 296 23.02 8.68 -3.32
C GLN A 296 23.49 8.10 -1.97
N ASP A 297 24.41 7.14 -1.99
CA ASP A 297 25.01 6.59 -0.76
C ASP A 297 25.65 7.68 0.10
N GLN A 298 26.40 8.60 -0.51
CA GLN A 298 27.03 9.70 0.22
C GLN A 298 26.01 10.66 0.85
N LYS A 299 24.90 10.96 0.15
CA LYS A 299 23.81 11.78 0.69
C LYS A 299 23.19 11.12 1.93
N ILE A 300 22.89 9.82 1.85
CA ILE A 300 22.33 9.05 2.95
C ILE A 300 23.31 9.01 4.14
N MET A 301 24.57 8.67 3.91
CA MET A 301 25.60 8.62 4.97
C MET A 301 25.88 9.99 5.59
N ALA A 302 25.81 11.07 4.80
CA ALA A 302 25.94 12.44 5.32
C ALA A 302 24.77 12.80 6.25
N TYR A 303 23.55 12.42 5.88
CA TYR A 303 22.38 12.60 6.73
C TYR A 303 22.48 11.79 8.02
N GLN A 304 22.80 10.49 7.95
CA GLN A 304 22.98 9.65 9.14
C GLN A 304 24.01 10.23 10.12
N ARG A 305 25.13 10.77 9.60
CA ARG A 305 26.13 11.47 10.41
C ARG A 305 25.59 12.75 11.05
N LYS A 306 24.79 13.55 10.31
CA LYS A 306 24.16 14.77 10.86
C LYS A 306 23.13 14.44 11.94
N LEU A 307 22.33 13.39 11.73
CA LEU A 307 21.34 12.90 12.70
C LEU A 307 22.04 12.46 13.99
N SER A 308 23.06 11.62 13.88
CA SER A 308 23.85 11.16 15.02
C SER A 308 24.59 12.29 15.74
N ALA A 309 24.92 13.37 15.03
CA ALA A 309 25.54 14.57 15.60
C ALA A 309 24.53 15.54 16.23
N GLY A 310 23.23 15.23 16.22
CA GLY A 310 22.17 16.11 16.74
C GLY A 310 22.01 17.42 15.97
N LYS A 311 22.44 17.47 14.70
CA LYS A 311 22.37 18.67 13.84
C LYS A 311 21.10 18.75 13.02
N ILE A 312 20.17 17.83 13.23
CA ILE A 312 18.90 17.73 12.52
C ILE A 312 17.80 18.06 13.51
N ASP A 313 16.92 18.98 13.14
CA ASP A 313 15.76 19.31 13.93
C ASP A 313 14.65 18.28 13.69
N VAL A 314 14.65 17.24 14.52
CA VAL A 314 13.65 16.17 14.47
C VAL A 314 12.24 16.71 14.66
N THR A 315 12.05 17.83 15.37
CA THR A 315 10.71 18.41 15.57
C THR A 315 10.15 19.02 14.29
N GLU A 316 11.00 19.67 13.49
CA GLU A 316 10.65 20.17 12.16
C GLU A 316 10.29 19.01 11.22
N GLU A 317 11.08 17.93 11.21
CA GLU A 317 10.80 16.76 10.36
C GLU A 317 9.41 16.16 10.67
N HIS A 318 9.08 16.04 11.97
CA HIS A 318 7.77 15.52 12.39
C HIS A 318 6.63 16.48 12.04
N GLY A 319 6.85 17.80 12.17
CA GLY A 319 5.87 18.81 11.79
C GLY A 319 5.52 18.74 10.31
N ILE A 320 6.53 18.60 9.44
CA ILE A 320 6.32 18.46 7.99
C ILE A 320 5.66 17.12 7.67
N ALA A 321 6.06 16.03 8.32
CA ALA A 321 5.41 14.73 8.13
C ALA A 321 3.93 14.78 8.51
N GLU A 322 3.58 15.44 9.62
CA GLU A 322 2.18 15.60 10.05
C GLU A 322 1.40 16.51 9.10
N LEU A 323 2.00 17.59 8.60
CA LEU A 323 1.40 18.41 7.54
C LEU A 323 1.08 17.55 6.30
N LEU A 324 2.02 16.73 5.84
CA LEU A 324 1.79 15.83 4.70
C LEU A 324 0.70 14.79 4.99
N LYS A 325 0.61 14.24 6.21
CA LYS A 325 -0.52 13.38 6.61
C LYS A 325 -1.84 14.15 6.59
N ASN A 326 -1.86 15.39 7.08
CA ASN A 326 -3.05 16.24 7.07
C ASN A 326 -3.50 16.59 5.65
N THR A 327 -2.57 16.88 4.73
CA THR A 327 -2.90 17.07 3.31
C THR A 327 -3.55 15.83 2.71
N GLN A 328 -3.06 14.63 3.05
CA GLN A 328 -3.68 13.38 2.62
C GLN A 328 -5.10 13.22 3.17
N ARG A 329 -5.38 13.60 4.41
CA ARG A 329 -6.71 13.49 5.04
C ARG A 329 -7.76 14.35 4.34
N ILE A 330 -7.42 15.59 3.97
CA ILE A 330 -8.39 16.51 3.37
C ILE A 330 -8.76 16.18 1.92
N LEU A 331 -7.91 15.46 1.17
CA LEU A 331 -8.19 15.08 -0.22
C LEU A 331 -9.52 14.33 -0.31
N GLN A 332 -10.41 14.84 -1.17
CA GLN A 332 -11.74 14.29 -1.39
C GLN A 332 -11.77 13.44 -2.66
N PRO A 333 -12.55 12.35 -2.70
CA PRO A 333 -12.82 11.63 -3.94
C PRO A 333 -13.51 12.55 -4.95
N VAL A 334 -12.94 12.68 -6.14
CA VAL A 334 -13.48 13.51 -7.24
C VAL A 334 -13.25 12.81 -8.58
N GLN A 335 -14.19 12.95 -9.51
CA GLN A 335 -14.03 12.43 -10.87
C GLN A 335 -13.02 13.29 -11.63
N ILE A 336 -12.18 12.65 -12.44
CA ILE A 336 -11.15 13.34 -13.22
C ILE A 336 -11.40 13.08 -14.68
N ARG A 337 -11.50 14.15 -15.45
CA ARG A 337 -11.66 14.10 -16.91
C ARG A 337 -10.40 14.64 -17.54
N ASN A 338 -9.74 13.82 -18.35
CA ASN A 338 -8.55 14.24 -19.07
C ASN A 338 -8.92 14.59 -20.53
N PRO A 339 -9.09 15.89 -20.86
CA PRO A 339 -9.47 16.29 -22.22
C PRO A 339 -8.39 15.99 -23.25
N PHE A 340 -7.14 15.77 -22.80
CA PHE A 340 -6.01 15.46 -23.68
C PHE A 340 -5.83 13.96 -23.90
N ALA A 341 -6.60 13.10 -23.23
CA ALA A 341 -6.39 11.65 -23.20
C ALA A 341 -6.25 10.99 -24.58
N GLU A 342 -7.04 11.43 -25.57
CA GLU A 342 -7.02 10.86 -26.91
C GLU A 342 -5.73 11.18 -27.69
N SER A 343 -5.05 12.28 -27.34
CA SER A 343 -3.79 12.72 -27.98
C SER A 343 -2.54 12.21 -27.25
N LEU A 344 -2.71 11.50 -26.13
CA LEU A 344 -1.61 10.97 -25.32
C LEU A 344 -1.19 9.58 -25.84
N HIS A 345 -0.23 9.56 -26.76
CA HIS A 345 0.32 8.32 -27.31
C HIS A 345 1.69 7.97 -26.71
N ILE A 346 1.81 6.80 -26.09
CA ILE A 346 3.10 6.30 -25.61
C ILE A 346 4.01 5.84 -26.77
N PRO A 347 5.35 5.82 -26.61
CA PRO A 347 6.27 5.30 -27.63
C PRO A 347 5.99 3.84 -27.98
N GLU A 348 6.14 3.47 -29.27
CA GLU A 348 5.88 2.11 -29.76
C GLU A 348 6.87 1.08 -29.20
N GLU A 349 8.07 1.51 -28.83
CA GLU A 349 9.12 0.63 -28.27
C GLU A 349 8.82 0.14 -26.85
N VAL A 350 7.78 0.66 -26.19
CA VAL A 350 7.42 0.27 -24.83
C VAL A 350 6.84 -1.15 -24.81
N LEU A 351 7.41 -2.03 -23.99
CA LEU A 351 6.88 -3.37 -23.80
C LEU A 351 5.47 -3.31 -23.19
N LYS A 352 4.58 -4.17 -23.70
CA LYS A 352 3.17 -4.30 -23.25
C LYS A 352 2.41 -2.96 -23.30
N PRO A 353 2.29 -2.33 -24.49
CA PRO A 353 1.82 -0.97 -24.64
C PRO A 353 0.43 -0.73 -24.06
N ARG A 354 -0.49 -1.70 -24.14
CA ARG A 354 -1.86 -1.57 -23.59
C ARG A 354 -1.88 -1.30 -22.08
N ARG A 355 -1.07 -2.02 -21.29
CA ARG A 355 -1.01 -1.83 -19.84
C ARG A 355 -0.28 -0.55 -19.48
N THR A 356 0.82 -0.26 -20.19
CA THR A 356 1.59 0.96 -19.94
C THR A 356 0.79 2.21 -20.29
N ASN A 357 -0.05 2.18 -21.33
CA ASN A 357 -0.96 3.27 -21.67
C ASN A 357 -1.99 3.52 -20.54
N ALA A 358 -2.61 2.45 -20.02
CA ALA A 358 -3.54 2.58 -18.90
C ALA A 358 -2.86 3.16 -17.65
N HIS A 359 -1.64 2.71 -17.33
CA HIS A 359 -0.86 3.27 -16.23
C HIS A 359 -0.50 4.75 -16.46
N TYR A 360 -0.13 5.11 -17.68
CA TYR A 360 0.24 6.48 -18.03
C TYR A 360 -0.93 7.45 -17.82
N LEU A 361 -2.12 7.11 -18.36
CA LEU A 361 -3.33 7.91 -18.14
C LEU A 361 -3.72 7.98 -16.66
N ALA A 362 -3.74 6.83 -15.98
CA ALA A 362 -4.11 6.79 -14.56
C ALA A 362 -3.13 7.55 -13.66
N PHE A 363 -1.84 7.62 -14.02
CA PHE A 363 -0.84 8.41 -13.30
C PHE A 363 -1.01 9.91 -13.53
N ILE A 364 -1.26 10.36 -14.76
CA ILE A 364 -1.61 11.76 -15.03
C ILE A 364 -2.82 12.18 -14.20
N GLU A 365 -3.86 11.35 -14.19
CA GLU A 365 -5.03 11.62 -13.37
C GLU A 365 -4.72 11.60 -11.87
N ALA A 366 -3.74 10.81 -11.39
CA ALA A 366 -3.30 10.85 -9.99
C ALA A 366 -2.57 12.16 -9.65
N VAL A 367 -1.82 12.73 -10.60
CA VAL A 367 -1.23 14.07 -10.48
C VAL A 367 -2.34 15.13 -10.43
N THR A 368 -3.30 15.09 -11.35
CA THR A 368 -4.47 15.99 -11.33
C THR A 368 -5.25 15.88 -10.02
N PHE A 369 -5.42 14.67 -9.49
CA PHE A 369 -6.08 14.41 -8.21
C PHE A 369 -5.38 15.11 -7.04
N TYR A 370 -4.05 15.11 -7.05
CA TYR A 370 -3.27 15.77 -6.02
C TYR A 370 -3.41 17.30 -6.10
N HIS A 371 -3.53 17.83 -7.31
CA HIS A 371 -3.82 19.24 -7.58
C HIS A 371 -5.29 19.64 -7.39
N GLN A 372 -6.17 18.80 -6.83
CA GLN A 372 -7.62 19.08 -6.79
C GLN A 372 -8.00 20.46 -6.20
N TYR A 373 -7.22 21.01 -5.26
CA TYR A 373 -7.45 22.33 -4.67
C TYR A 373 -6.95 23.52 -5.53
N GLN A 374 -6.31 23.24 -6.66
CA GLN A 374 -5.87 24.21 -7.66
C GLN A 374 -6.66 24.13 -8.96
N ARG A 375 -7.61 23.19 -9.06
CA ARG A 375 -8.42 22.97 -10.25
C ARG A 375 -9.83 23.50 -9.99
N GLU A 376 -10.43 24.07 -11.02
CA GLU A 376 -11.81 24.51 -10.94
C GLU A 376 -12.72 23.28 -10.94
N LYS A 377 -13.65 23.24 -9.98
CA LYS A 377 -14.69 22.22 -9.91
C LYS A 377 -15.72 22.49 -11.00
N GLN A 378 -15.89 21.52 -11.88
CA GLN A 378 -16.91 21.54 -12.92
C GLN A 378 -18.00 20.53 -12.60
N TYR A 379 -19.18 20.73 -13.17
CA TYR A 379 -20.34 19.87 -12.96
C TYR A 379 -20.88 19.42 -14.30
N ASP A 380 -21.12 18.12 -14.42
CA ASP A 380 -21.75 17.57 -15.61
C ASP A 380 -23.19 18.10 -15.75
N LYS A 381 -23.56 18.55 -16.94
CA LYS A 381 -24.89 19.14 -17.19
C LYS A 381 -26.00 18.09 -17.19
N GLU A 382 -25.69 16.83 -17.44
CA GLU A 382 -26.66 15.73 -17.51
C GLU A 382 -26.74 14.96 -16.19
N THR A 383 -25.59 14.64 -15.57
CA THR A 383 -25.57 13.84 -14.34
C THR A 383 -25.46 14.66 -13.06
N GLY A 384 -25.01 15.92 -13.13
CA GLY A 384 -24.72 16.76 -11.97
C GLY A 384 -23.47 16.33 -11.19
N GLU A 385 -22.70 15.37 -11.69
CA GLU A 385 -21.49 14.87 -11.03
C GLU A 385 -20.36 15.92 -11.06
N GLU A 386 -19.68 16.08 -9.92
CA GLU A 386 -18.53 16.96 -9.78
C GLU A 386 -17.28 16.32 -10.38
N TYR A 387 -16.59 17.05 -11.25
CA TYR A 387 -15.33 16.63 -11.84
C TYR A 387 -14.31 17.77 -11.92
N ILE A 388 -13.04 17.41 -12.01
CA ILE A 388 -11.94 18.31 -12.31
C ILE A 388 -11.26 17.89 -13.62
N GLU A 389 -10.70 18.86 -14.34
CA GLU A 389 -10.03 18.63 -15.61
C GLU A 389 -8.50 18.59 -15.45
N THR A 390 -7.86 17.66 -16.15
CA THR A 390 -6.40 17.61 -16.27
C THR A 390 -5.88 18.81 -17.05
N THR A 391 -4.82 19.43 -16.57
CA THR A 391 -4.13 20.55 -17.24
C THR A 391 -2.85 20.09 -17.94
N LEU A 392 -2.24 20.97 -18.76
CA LEU A 392 -0.95 20.66 -19.39
C LEU A 392 0.18 20.54 -18.37
N GLU A 393 0.13 21.32 -17.29
CA GLU A 393 1.12 21.27 -16.21
C GLU A 393 1.11 19.87 -15.54
N ASP A 394 -0.08 19.31 -15.29
CA ASP A 394 -0.23 17.95 -14.75
C ASP A 394 0.44 16.89 -15.65
N ILE A 395 0.32 17.06 -16.97
CA ILE A 395 0.92 16.15 -17.97
C ILE A 395 2.44 16.31 -18.01
N GLU A 396 2.95 17.54 -17.96
CA GLU A 396 4.39 17.81 -17.93
C GLU A 396 5.05 17.22 -16.68
N GLU A 397 4.45 17.41 -15.51
CA GLU A 397 4.93 16.87 -14.25
C GLU A 397 4.85 15.34 -14.22
N ALA A 398 3.75 14.77 -14.73
CA ALA A 398 3.62 13.33 -14.89
C ALA A 398 4.69 12.77 -15.84
N ASN A 399 4.96 13.42 -16.97
CA ASN A 399 5.98 13.01 -17.94
C ASN A 399 7.38 13.04 -17.34
N ALA A 400 7.70 14.06 -16.55
CA ALA A 400 8.98 14.16 -15.88
C ALA A 400 9.25 12.96 -14.95
N LEU A 401 8.24 12.53 -14.19
CA LEU A 401 8.35 11.38 -13.29
C LEU A 401 8.27 10.03 -14.02
N MET A 402 7.46 9.95 -15.08
CA MET A 402 7.24 8.72 -15.85
C MET A 402 8.38 8.36 -16.80
N LYS A 403 9.19 9.34 -17.21
CA LYS A 403 10.27 9.17 -18.19
C LYS A 403 11.18 7.99 -17.85
N GLU A 404 11.66 7.90 -16.62
CA GLU A 404 12.56 6.83 -16.19
C GLU A 404 11.87 5.47 -16.20
N ILE A 405 10.59 5.41 -15.81
CA ILE A 405 9.80 4.18 -15.81
C ILE A 405 9.55 3.70 -17.25
N LEU A 406 9.20 4.61 -18.16
CA LEU A 406 8.98 4.29 -19.57
C LEU A 406 10.28 3.83 -20.25
N LEU A 407 11.41 4.47 -19.93
CA LEU A 407 12.73 4.04 -20.38
C LEU A 407 13.05 2.62 -19.96
N ARG A 408 12.80 2.29 -18.69
CA ARG A 408 13.00 0.93 -18.17
C ARG A 408 12.06 -0.08 -18.84
N LYS A 409 10.79 0.28 -19.04
CA LYS A 409 9.81 -0.60 -19.72
C LYS A 409 10.06 -0.77 -21.22
N SER A 410 10.82 0.14 -21.84
CA SER A 410 11.32 -0.02 -23.20
C SER A 410 12.62 -0.80 -23.26
N ASP A 411 13.24 -1.12 -22.10
CA ASP A 411 14.50 -1.83 -22.03
C ASP A 411 14.27 -3.34 -22.07
N ASP A 412 15.00 -3.99 -22.97
CA ASP A 412 15.01 -5.44 -23.10
C ASP A 412 15.93 -6.11 -22.06
N LEU A 413 16.81 -5.33 -21.46
CA LEU A 413 17.67 -5.76 -20.37
C LEU A 413 17.02 -5.49 -19.02
N ASN A 414 17.17 -6.45 -18.11
CA ASN A 414 16.82 -6.23 -16.71
C ASN A 414 17.73 -5.14 -16.08
N GLY A 415 17.25 -4.51 -15.01
CA GLY A 415 17.91 -3.33 -14.46
C GLY A 415 19.37 -3.55 -14.05
N ALA A 416 19.67 -4.73 -13.50
CA ALA A 416 21.02 -5.09 -13.06
C ALA A 416 21.98 -5.32 -14.24
N THR A 417 21.51 -5.96 -15.31
CA THR A 417 22.32 -6.18 -16.54
C THR A 417 22.61 -4.85 -17.24
N ARG A 418 21.62 -3.95 -17.30
CA ARG A 418 21.81 -2.61 -17.86
C ARG A 418 22.82 -1.80 -17.05
N SER A 419 22.69 -1.77 -15.72
CA SER A 419 23.66 -1.10 -14.84
C SER A 419 25.08 -1.62 -15.04
N TYR A 420 25.25 -2.95 -15.06
CA TYR A 420 26.54 -3.58 -15.35
C TYR A 420 27.11 -3.17 -16.72
N PHE A 421 26.27 -3.12 -17.75
CA PHE A 421 26.70 -2.75 -19.10
C PHE A 421 27.14 -1.28 -19.20
N GLU A 422 26.45 -0.37 -18.52
CA GLU A 422 26.86 1.04 -18.47
C GLU A 422 28.17 1.22 -17.69
N GLN A 423 28.32 0.58 -16.54
CA GLN A 423 29.58 0.62 -15.78
C GLN A 423 30.75 0.03 -16.58
N LEU A 424 30.51 -1.06 -17.32
CA LEU A 424 31.50 -1.65 -18.21
C LEU A 424 31.95 -0.67 -19.29
N LYS A 425 31.00 0.06 -19.92
CA LYS A 425 31.32 1.07 -20.93
C LYS A 425 32.12 2.24 -20.36
N ILE A 426 31.76 2.71 -19.16
CA ILE A 426 32.49 3.78 -18.47
C ILE A 426 33.93 3.35 -18.20
N TRP A 427 34.11 2.17 -17.59
CA TRP A 427 35.44 1.63 -17.28
C TRP A 427 36.31 1.43 -18.52
N LEU A 428 35.74 0.89 -19.61
CA LEU A 428 36.47 0.73 -20.87
C LEU A 428 36.95 2.07 -21.44
N LYS A 429 36.13 3.12 -21.31
CA LYS A 429 36.47 4.46 -21.77
C LYS A 429 37.52 5.14 -20.89
N GLU A 430 37.43 4.99 -19.57
CA GLU A 430 38.41 5.54 -18.62
C GLU A 430 39.80 4.92 -18.79
N GLU A 431 39.84 3.63 -19.11
CA GLU A 431 41.09 2.86 -19.30
C GLU A 431 41.57 2.82 -20.75
N ASP A 432 40.88 3.51 -21.67
CA ASP A 432 41.14 3.52 -23.13
C ASP A 432 41.29 2.10 -23.74
N LYS A 433 40.37 1.20 -23.38
CA LYS A 433 40.36 -0.20 -23.82
C LYS A 433 39.19 -0.48 -24.76
N ASN A 434 39.48 -1.08 -25.91
CA ASN A 434 38.46 -1.55 -26.86
C ASN A 434 38.02 -3.00 -26.60
N SER A 435 38.76 -3.76 -25.78
CA SER A 435 38.41 -5.14 -25.45
C SER A 435 38.69 -5.47 -23.99
N PHE A 436 37.97 -6.46 -23.46
CA PHE A 436 38.10 -6.91 -22.08
C PHE A 436 37.96 -8.42 -21.94
N THR A 437 38.48 -8.95 -20.85
CA THR A 437 38.18 -10.32 -20.40
C THR A 437 37.20 -10.29 -19.24
N ASN A 438 36.44 -11.37 -19.05
CA ASN A 438 35.54 -11.48 -17.89
C ASN A 438 36.29 -11.27 -16.56
N VAL A 439 37.55 -11.72 -16.45
CA VAL A 439 38.35 -11.55 -15.23
C VAL A 439 38.67 -10.08 -14.99
N SER A 440 39.17 -9.36 -16.01
CA SER A 440 39.49 -7.94 -15.90
C SER A 440 38.28 -7.08 -15.54
N ALA A 441 37.13 -7.30 -16.21
CA ALA A 441 35.89 -6.59 -15.90
C ALA A 441 35.37 -6.92 -14.49
N ARG A 442 35.55 -8.16 -14.02
CA ARG A 442 35.14 -8.56 -12.67
C ARG A 442 35.95 -7.87 -11.59
N GLN A 443 37.26 -7.77 -11.78
CA GLN A 443 38.16 -7.10 -10.84
C GLN A 443 37.89 -5.59 -10.78
N ALA A 444 37.66 -4.96 -11.93
CA ALA A 444 37.36 -3.54 -12.02
C ALA A 444 35.99 -3.20 -11.39
N LEU A 445 34.95 -3.92 -11.78
CA LEU A 445 33.56 -3.63 -11.41
C LEU A 445 33.13 -4.30 -10.10
N ARG A 446 33.98 -5.16 -9.51
CA ARG A 446 33.74 -5.90 -8.26
C ARG A 446 32.43 -6.70 -8.25
N VAL A 447 32.08 -7.32 -9.37
CA VAL A 447 30.84 -8.10 -9.52
C VAL A 447 31.08 -9.57 -9.16
N ASN A 448 30.08 -10.23 -8.56
CA ASN A 448 30.15 -11.68 -8.32
C ASN A 448 30.23 -12.47 -9.65
N ALA A 449 31.04 -13.53 -9.68
CA ALA A 449 31.25 -14.34 -10.87
C ALA A 449 29.96 -14.92 -11.48
N SER A 450 29.02 -15.37 -10.65
CA SER A 450 27.74 -15.93 -11.09
C SER A 450 26.84 -14.88 -11.72
N ASN A 451 26.77 -13.70 -11.13
CA ASN A 451 25.99 -12.57 -11.66
C ASN A 451 26.57 -12.09 -12.99
N GLN A 452 27.89 -11.89 -13.05
CA GLN A 452 28.58 -11.50 -14.28
C GLN A 452 28.32 -12.51 -15.41
N LYS A 453 28.37 -13.82 -15.12
CA LYS A 453 28.08 -14.85 -16.12
C LYS A 453 26.67 -14.69 -16.70
N ARG A 454 25.67 -14.44 -15.86
CA ARG A 454 24.28 -14.20 -16.30
C ARG A 454 24.20 -12.94 -17.17
N TYR A 455 24.76 -11.82 -16.71
CA TYR A 455 24.76 -10.57 -17.47
C TYR A 455 25.42 -10.73 -18.85
N MET A 456 26.58 -11.39 -18.92
CA MET A 456 27.31 -11.59 -20.17
C MET A 456 26.60 -12.52 -21.15
N ILE A 457 25.78 -13.47 -20.68
CA ILE A 457 24.93 -14.30 -21.56
C ILE A 457 23.88 -13.41 -22.21
N THR A 458 23.14 -12.65 -21.41
CA THR A 458 22.09 -11.74 -21.91
C THR A 458 22.67 -10.69 -22.86
N LEU A 459 23.80 -10.05 -22.52
CA LEU A 459 24.45 -9.06 -23.39
C LEU A 459 24.92 -9.64 -24.73
N GLN A 460 25.26 -10.92 -24.79
CA GLN A 460 25.63 -11.61 -26.03
C GLN A 460 24.40 -11.98 -26.85
N GLU A 461 23.34 -12.46 -26.21
CA GLU A 461 22.06 -12.80 -26.86
C GLU A 461 21.46 -11.57 -27.56
N TRP A 462 21.52 -10.41 -26.91
CA TRP A 462 21.09 -9.13 -27.48
C TRP A 462 22.11 -8.48 -28.43
N GLY A 463 23.25 -9.13 -28.69
CA GLY A 463 24.26 -8.63 -29.63
C GLY A 463 25.00 -7.37 -29.19
N LEU A 464 24.85 -6.94 -27.93
CA LEU A 464 25.50 -5.75 -27.36
C LEU A 464 26.99 -5.99 -27.08
N VAL A 465 27.37 -7.24 -26.83
CA VAL A 465 28.76 -7.65 -26.61
C VAL A 465 29.11 -8.83 -27.51
N ARG A 466 30.25 -8.74 -28.19
CA ARG A 466 30.73 -9.78 -29.11
C ARG A 466 32.03 -10.42 -28.62
N LYS A 467 32.20 -11.71 -28.89
CA LYS A 467 33.46 -12.45 -28.70
C LYS A 467 34.41 -12.15 -29.86
N ILE A 468 35.63 -11.68 -29.58
CA ILE A 468 36.64 -11.39 -30.61
C ILE A 468 37.67 -12.52 -30.70
N LYS A 469 38.27 -12.92 -29.58
CA LYS A 469 39.39 -13.87 -29.51
C LYS A 469 39.27 -14.76 -28.27
N GLY A 470 39.73 -16.00 -28.35
CA GLY A 470 39.85 -16.89 -27.20
C GLY A 470 39.44 -18.32 -27.45
N ASP A 471 39.84 -19.21 -26.56
CA ASP A 471 39.50 -20.64 -26.55
C ASP A 471 39.11 -21.07 -25.13
N ARG A 472 38.39 -22.20 -25.00
CA ARG A 472 37.91 -22.75 -23.72
C ARG A 472 39.03 -22.91 -22.68
N LYS A 473 40.29 -23.11 -23.10
CA LYS A 473 41.47 -23.22 -22.21
C LYS A 473 42.03 -21.87 -21.75
N ASN A 474 42.02 -20.84 -22.59
CA ASN A 474 42.73 -19.57 -22.33
C ASN A 474 41.80 -18.40 -21.97
N GLY A 475 40.47 -18.61 -22.04
CA GLY A 475 39.47 -17.58 -21.80
C GLY A 475 39.16 -16.77 -23.06
N PHE A 476 38.00 -16.10 -23.04
CA PHE A 476 37.50 -15.27 -24.14
C PHE A 476 37.70 -13.78 -23.85
N ALA A 477 38.06 -13.03 -24.90
CA ALA A 477 38.06 -11.57 -24.96
C ALA A 477 36.82 -11.08 -25.70
N TYR A 478 36.26 -9.99 -25.20
CA TYR A 478 34.99 -9.40 -25.62
C TYR A 478 35.15 -7.94 -25.97
N GLU A 479 34.26 -7.43 -26.82
CA GLU A 479 34.13 -6.01 -27.18
C GLU A 479 32.67 -5.59 -27.17
N VAL A 480 32.44 -4.33 -26.83
CA VAL A 480 31.13 -3.69 -26.85
C VAL A 480 30.82 -3.24 -28.27
N VAL A 481 29.68 -3.68 -28.80
CA VAL A 481 29.27 -3.43 -30.20
C VAL A 481 28.63 -2.05 -30.35
N SER A 482 27.88 -1.59 -29.34
CA SER A 482 27.20 -0.29 -29.36
C SER A 482 27.36 0.45 -28.03
N TYR A 483 27.93 1.65 -28.09
CA TYR A 483 28.10 2.53 -26.94
C TYR A 483 26.91 3.50 -26.75
N GLU A 484 26.11 3.74 -27.80
CA GLU A 484 25.09 4.78 -27.83
C GLU A 484 23.64 4.29 -27.67
N ASP A 485 23.40 2.98 -27.58
CA ASP A 485 22.07 2.37 -27.46
C ASP A 485 21.17 3.08 -26.40
N GLN A 486 21.69 3.28 -25.19
CA GLN A 486 20.93 3.95 -24.13
C GLN A 486 20.62 5.42 -24.44
N LYS A 487 21.57 6.16 -25.04
CA LYS A 487 21.39 7.58 -25.39
C LYS A 487 20.33 7.73 -26.49
N LEU A 488 20.37 6.86 -27.49
CA LEU A 488 19.39 6.84 -28.58
C LEU A 488 17.98 6.53 -28.04
N ARG A 489 17.85 5.52 -27.18
CA ARG A 489 16.58 5.16 -26.53
C ARG A 489 16.03 6.30 -25.67
N THR A 490 16.89 6.92 -24.86
CA THR A 490 16.56 8.09 -24.03
C THR A 490 16.08 9.25 -24.87
N LYS A 491 16.77 9.55 -25.97
CA LYS A 491 16.42 10.65 -26.86
C LYS A 491 15.08 10.41 -27.56
N LYS A 492 14.79 9.17 -27.99
CA LYS A 492 13.52 8.82 -28.61
C LYS A 492 12.33 8.93 -27.66
N ILE A 493 12.45 8.41 -26.44
CA ILE A 493 11.34 8.52 -25.47
C ILE A 493 11.14 9.98 -25.09
N GLN A 494 12.24 10.72 -24.87
CA GLN A 494 12.16 12.15 -24.60
C GLN A 494 11.49 12.90 -25.75
N SER A 495 11.86 12.63 -27.01
CA SER A 495 11.26 13.31 -28.15
C SER A 495 9.76 13.03 -28.27
N VAL A 496 9.32 11.79 -28.05
CA VAL A 496 7.88 11.46 -28.06
C VAL A 496 7.14 12.19 -26.95
N LEU A 497 7.66 12.20 -25.71
CA LEU A 497 7.02 12.91 -24.60
C LEU A 497 6.98 14.43 -24.82
N ASP A 498 8.05 15.01 -25.35
CA ASP A 498 8.13 16.44 -25.67
C ASP A 498 7.20 16.81 -26.84
N GLU A 499 7.14 15.99 -27.88
CA GLU A 499 6.24 16.16 -29.02
C GLU A 499 4.78 16.14 -28.59
N ILE A 500 4.40 15.26 -27.66
CA ILE A 500 3.06 15.26 -27.06
C ILE A 500 2.77 16.63 -26.43
N VAL A 501 3.64 17.11 -25.55
CA VAL A 501 3.44 18.40 -24.87
C VAL A 501 3.38 19.57 -25.87
N ILE A 502 4.25 19.58 -26.88
CA ILE A 502 4.28 20.61 -27.93
C ILE A 502 2.98 20.60 -28.74
N ASN A 503 2.52 19.41 -29.17
CA ASN A 503 1.29 19.25 -29.95
C ASN A 503 0.06 19.70 -29.15
N LEU A 504 0.01 19.33 -27.86
CA LEU A 504 -1.07 19.73 -26.96
C LEU A 504 -1.11 21.25 -26.73
N LYS A 505 0.06 21.90 -26.56
CA LYS A 505 0.17 23.37 -26.50
C LYS A 505 -0.35 24.03 -27.78
N GLY A 506 0.03 23.49 -28.94
CA GLY A 506 -0.45 23.97 -30.24
C GLY A 506 -1.96 23.82 -30.41
N GLN A 507 -2.56 22.72 -29.96
CA GLN A 507 -4.00 22.50 -29.99
C GLN A 507 -4.76 23.49 -29.09
N GLN A 508 -4.28 23.73 -27.86
CA GLN A 508 -4.88 24.73 -26.97
C GLN A 508 -4.83 26.15 -27.54
N ASP A 509 -3.72 26.54 -28.17
CA ASP A 509 -3.59 27.85 -28.80
C ASP A 509 -4.53 28.02 -29.99
N THR A 510 -4.85 26.93 -30.68
CA THR A 510 -5.79 26.92 -31.80
C THR A 510 -7.23 27.02 -31.31
N GLU A 511 -7.59 26.30 -30.24
CA GLU A 511 -8.91 26.39 -29.58
C GLU A 511 -9.17 27.75 -28.91
N LYS A 512 -8.15 28.35 -28.27
CA LYS A 512 -8.25 29.71 -27.71
C LYS A 512 -8.42 30.77 -28.80
N LYS A 513 -7.92 30.54 -30.02
CA LYS A 513 -8.12 31.42 -31.18
C LYS A 513 -9.52 31.29 -31.79
N THR A 514 -10.10 30.09 -31.82
CA THR A 514 -11.47 29.87 -32.33
C THR A 514 -12.57 30.28 -31.34
N LYS A 515 -12.30 30.28 -30.02
CA LYS A 515 -13.24 30.75 -28.98
C LYS A 515 -13.26 32.27 -28.75
N LYS A 516 -12.44 33.08 -29.43
CA LYS A 516 -12.60 34.56 -29.40
C LYS A 516 -13.86 34.96 -30.17
N PRO A 517 -14.82 35.71 -29.58
CA PRO A 517 -16.02 36.11 -30.29
C PRO A 517 -15.64 37.02 -31.46
N LYS A 518 -16.18 36.73 -32.65
CA LYS A 518 -16.24 37.71 -33.74
C LYS A 518 -16.84 38.98 -33.15
N ARG A 519 -16.02 40.03 -33.00
CA ARG A 519 -16.51 41.38 -32.71
C ARG A 519 -17.62 41.67 -33.71
N SER A 520 -18.84 41.84 -33.23
CA SER A 520 -19.94 42.38 -34.00
C SER A 520 -19.53 43.77 -34.50
N SER A 521 -19.11 43.84 -35.76
CA SER A 521 -19.00 45.09 -36.48
C SER A 521 -20.42 45.51 -36.89
N LYS A 522 -20.90 46.56 -36.22
CA LYS A 522 -21.98 47.51 -36.58
C LYS A 522 -23.20 46.99 -37.34
#